data_AF-Q6EFA7-F1
#
_entry.id   AF-Q6EFA7-F1
#
_cell.length_a   1.000
_cell.length_b   1.000
_cell.length_c   1.000
_cell.angle_alpha   90.00
_cell.angle_beta   90.00
_cell.angle_gamma   90.00
#
_symmetry.space_group_name_H-M   'P 1'
#
loop_
_entity.id
_entity.type
_entity.pdbx_description
1 polymer ?
#
loop_
_entity_poly.entity_id
_entity_poly.type
_entity_poly.pdbx_seq_one_letter_code
_entity_poly.pdbx_strand_id
1 'polypeptide(L)'
;CAGGELFDRIQGNGRYSEMKAAEITRIVVSIVAMCHSLGVMHRDLKPENFLLLDKDDDLSIKAIDFGLSIYFKPGQVFSELVGSPFYVAPEVLHKRYGPESDVWSAGVILYVLVSGVPPFWA
;
A
#
# COMPACT_ATOMS: atom_id res chain seq x y z
N CYS A 1 17.66 -3.16 -1.94
CA CYS A 1 16.56 -4.12 -2.14
C CYS A 1 16.76 -4.72 -3.53
N ALA A 2 17.28 -5.93 -3.63
CA ALA A 2 17.64 -6.56 -4.91
C ALA A 2 16.51 -7.44 -5.49
N GLY A 3 15.44 -7.65 -4.72
CA GLY A 3 14.28 -8.46 -5.08
C GLY A 3 13.26 -7.79 -6.00
N GLY A 4 13.47 -6.50 -6.33
CA GLY A 4 12.59 -5.70 -7.18
C GLY A 4 11.35 -5.19 -6.46
N GLU A 5 10.37 -4.72 -7.23
CA GLU A 5 9.09 -4.26 -6.73
C GLU A 5 8.15 -5.44 -6.45
N LEU A 6 7.26 -5.29 -5.47
CA LEU A 6 6.17 -6.24 -5.26
C LEU A 6 5.25 -6.28 -6.48
N PHE A 7 5.12 -5.17 -7.23
CA PHE A 7 4.37 -5.11 -8.48
C PHE A 7 4.89 -6.13 -9.52
N ASP A 8 6.20 -6.10 -9.81
CA ASP A 8 6.82 -7.03 -10.76
C ASP A 8 6.59 -8.49 -10.37
N ARG A 9 6.63 -8.76 -9.06
CA ARG A 9 6.39 -10.10 -8.51
C ARG A 9 4.95 -10.57 -8.76
N ILE A 10 3.97 -9.69 -8.56
CA ILE A 10 2.56 -10.00 -8.84
C ILE A 10 2.38 -10.26 -10.34
N GLN A 11 2.97 -9.42 -11.20
CA GLN A 11 2.88 -9.59 -12.66
C GLN A 11 3.48 -10.92 -13.13
N GLY A 12 4.63 -11.33 -12.58
CA GLY A 12 5.29 -12.59 -12.93
C GLY A 12 4.52 -13.84 -12.48
N ASN A 13 3.85 -13.77 -11.33
CA ASN A 13 3.10 -14.90 -10.75
C ASN A 13 1.61 -14.92 -11.15
N GLY A 14 1.07 -13.82 -11.68
CA GLY A 14 -0.35 -13.61 -11.95
C GLY A 14 -1.16 -13.31 -10.70
N ARG A 15 -1.21 -14.24 -9.74
CA ARG A 15 -1.84 -14.06 -8.42
C ARG A 15 -1.16 -14.90 -7.35
N TYR A 16 -1.35 -14.51 -6.10
CA TYR A 16 -0.93 -15.28 -4.94
C TYR A 16 -2.05 -16.21 -4.43
N SER A 17 -1.64 -17.29 -3.75
CA SER A 17 -2.58 -18.03 -2.89
C SER A 17 -3.02 -17.14 -1.74
N GLU A 18 -4.22 -17.37 -1.21
CA GLU A 18 -4.73 -16.60 -0.06
C GLU A 18 -3.78 -16.65 1.15
N MET A 19 -3.16 -17.81 1.38
CA MET A 19 -2.17 -17.98 2.45
C MET A 19 -0.98 -17.04 2.25
N LYS A 20 -0.42 -16.99 1.03
CA LYS A 20 0.74 -16.14 0.75
C LYS A 20 0.36 -14.66 0.74
N ALA A 21 -0.80 -14.32 0.19
CA ALA A 21 -1.35 -12.97 0.23
C ALA A 21 -1.54 -12.50 1.68
N ALA A 22 -2.07 -13.34 2.57
CA ALA A 22 -2.22 -13.01 3.98
C ALA A 22 -0.88 -12.74 4.68
N GLU A 23 0.18 -13.50 4.37
CA GLU A 23 1.52 -13.24 4.91
C GLU A 23 2.06 -11.88 4.47
N ILE A 24 1.95 -11.56 3.19
CA ILE A 24 2.39 -10.27 2.59
C ILE A 24 1.57 -9.12 3.17
N THR A 25 0.23 -9.24 3.19
CA THR A 25 -0.67 -8.22 3.72
C THR A 25 -0.42 -7.97 5.20
N ARG A 26 -0.10 -8.99 6.00
CA ARG A 26 0.29 -8.80 7.40
C ARG A 26 1.51 -7.87 7.52
N ILE A 27 2.50 -8.00 6.63
CA ILE A 27 3.69 -7.13 6.62
C ILE A 27 3.30 -5.71 6.19
N VAL A 28 2.54 -5.57 5.09
CA VAL A 28 2.05 -4.27 4.61
C VAL A 28 1.29 -3.52 5.70
N VAL A 29 0.31 -4.18 6.34
CA VAL A 29 -0.48 -3.59 7.42
C VAL A 29 0.38 -3.27 8.65
N SER A 30 1.40 -4.08 8.96
CA SER A 30 2.34 -3.78 10.06
C SER A 30 3.17 -2.54 9.77
N ILE A 31 3.59 -2.32 8.52
CA ILE A 31 4.29 -1.10 8.10
C ILE A 31 3.36 0.11 8.23
N VAL A 32 2.12 0.02 7.75
CA VAL A 32 1.11 1.09 7.89
C VAL A 32 0.88 1.44 9.36
N ALA A 33 0.67 0.43 10.20
CA ALA A 33 0.47 0.61 11.64
C ALA A 33 1.68 1.29 12.30
N MET A 34 2.91 0.92 11.90
CA MET A 34 4.12 1.57 12.37
C MET A 34 4.18 3.05 11.97
N CYS A 35 3.94 3.37 10.70
CA CYS A 35 3.88 4.75 10.22
C CYS A 35 2.84 5.57 11.00
N HIS A 36 1.63 5.04 11.17
CA HIS A 36 0.56 5.71 11.90
C HIS A 36 0.89 5.91 13.37
N SER A 37 1.58 4.95 14.01
CA SER A 37 2.05 5.10 15.40
C SER A 37 3.08 6.22 15.58
N LEU A 38 3.81 6.56 14.51
CA LEU A 38 4.76 7.66 14.45
C LEU A 38 4.13 8.97 13.96
N GLY A 39 2.80 8.98 13.74
CA GLY A 39 2.08 10.15 13.24
C GLY A 39 2.38 10.46 11.78
N VAL A 40 2.70 9.46 10.94
CA VAL A 40 2.98 9.62 9.50
C VAL A 40 1.93 8.87 8.68
N MET A 41 1.34 9.56 7.71
CA MET A 41 0.55 8.95 6.62
C MET A 41 1.42 8.81 5.39
N HIS A 42 1.31 7.69 4.67
CA HIS A 42 2.07 7.48 3.44
C HIS A 42 1.40 8.13 2.22
N ARG A 43 0.06 8.03 2.11
CA ARG A 43 -0.78 8.64 1.06
C ARG A 43 -0.55 8.16 -0.38
N ASP A 44 0.36 7.23 -0.64
CA ASP A 44 0.59 6.63 -1.97
C ASP A 44 1.02 5.15 -1.87
N LEU A 45 0.32 4.37 -1.05
CA LEU A 45 0.58 2.94 -0.97
C LEU A 45 0.09 2.22 -2.23
N LYS A 46 1.01 1.51 -2.87
CA LYS A 46 0.79 0.67 -4.05
C LYS A 46 1.92 -0.38 -4.13
N PRO A 47 1.76 -1.51 -4.84
CA PRO A 47 2.77 -2.55 -4.92
C PRO A 47 4.16 -2.06 -5.40
N GLU A 48 4.21 -1.04 -6.25
CA GLU A 48 5.44 -0.40 -6.74
C GLU A 48 6.24 0.24 -5.59
N ASN A 49 5.55 0.74 -4.57
CA ASN A 49 6.16 1.37 -3.40
C ASN A 49 6.53 0.35 -2.30
N PHE A 50 6.54 -0.94 -2.61
CA PHE A 50 7.05 -2.00 -1.74
C PHE A 50 8.17 -2.78 -2.43
N LEU A 51 9.38 -2.68 -1.90
CA LEU A 51 10.55 -3.40 -2.44
C LEU A 51 10.83 -4.67 -1.66
N LEU A 52 11.15 -5.74 -2.40
CA LEU A 52 11.65 -7.00 -1.87
C LEU A 52 13.17 -6.90 -1.66
N LEU A 53 13.65 -7.36 -0.51
CA LEU A 53 15.08 -7.36 -0.21
C LEU A 53 15.84 -8.32 -1.12
N ASP A 54 15.28 -9.51 -1.33
CA ASP A 54 15.92 -10.62 -2.02
C ASP A 54 15.00 -11.19 -3.10
N LYS A 55 15.58 -11.82 -4.12
CA LYS A 55 14.82 -12.37 -5.24
C LYS A 55 14.01 -13.60 -4.84
N ASP A 56 14.51 -14.37 -3.87
CA ASP A 56 13.91 -15.65 -3.49
C ASP A 56 13.04 -15.56 -2.22
N ASP A 57 12.87 -14.36 -1.65
CA ASP A 57 12.06 -14.12 -0.45
C ASP A 57 11.01 -13.01 -0.66
N ASP A 58 9.76 -13.44 -0.74
CA ASP A 58 8.58 -12.58 -0.89
C ASP A 58 8.16 -11.87 0.41
N LEU A 59 8.75 -12.20 1.55
CA LEU A 59 8.32 -11.70 2.87
C LEU A 59 9.24 -10.61 3.43
N SER A 60 10.45 -10.48 2.89
CA SER A 60 11.35 -9.38 3.24
C SER A 60 11.01 -8.12 2.46
N ILE A 61 9.95 -7.42 2.89
CA ILE A 61 9.38 -6.23 2.22
C ILE A 61 9.76 -4.94 2.95
N LYS A 62 10.06 -3.87 2.19
CA LYS A 62 10.21 -2.50 2.69
C LYS A 62 9.34 -1.53 1.90
N ALA A 63 8.60 -0.66 2.61
CA ALA A 63 7.97 0.48 1.98
C ALA A 63 9.02 1.53 1.57
N ILE A 64 8.79 2.17 0.43
CA ILE A 64 9.61 3.24 -0.12
C ILE A 64 8.74 4.43 -0.55
N ASP A 65 9.39 5.49 -1.03
CA ASP A 65 8.74 6.67 -1.60
C ASP A 65 7.76 7.39 -0.65
N PHE A 66 8.33 8.04 0.35
CA PHE A 66 7.61 8.93 1.26
C PHE A 66 7.44 10.35 0.70
N GLY A 67 7.58 10.54 -0.63
CA GLY A 67 7.51 11.87 -1.26
C GLY A 67 6.16 12.56 -1.11
N LEU A 68 5.07 11.78 -0.99
CA LEU A 68 3.72 12.27 -0.72
C LEU A 68 3.32 12.14 0.75
N SER A 69 4.19 11.62 1.62
CA SER A 69 3.85 11.39 3.03
C SER A 69 3.66 12.70 3.79
N ILE A 70 2.91 12.64 4.90
CA ILE A 70 2.67 13.81 5.75
C ILE A 70 2.57 13.42 7.23
N TYR A 71 2.98 14.32 8.11
CA TYR A 71 2.74 14.19 9.53
C TYR A 71 1.28 14.55 9.86
N PHE A 72 0.65 13.81 10.76
CA PHE A 72 -0.70 14.07 11.21
C PHE A 72 -0.81 14.00 12.74
N LYS A 73 -1.86 14.64 13.27
CA LYS A 73 -2.34 14.44 14.64
C LYS A 73 -3.68 13.71 14.61
N PRO A 74 -4.05 12.96 15.65
CA PRO A 74 -5.36 12.34 15.75
C PRO A 74 -6.49 13.34 15.49
N GLY A 75 -7.40 13.01 14.57
CA GLY A 75 -8.52 13.87 14.17
C GLY A 75 -8.19 14.96 13.15
N GLN A 76 -6.94 15.08 12.69
CA GLN A 76 -6.57 15.99 11.60
C GLN A 76 -7.14 15.51 10.27
N VAL A 77 -7.63 16.46 9.46
CA VAL A 77 -8.24 16.21 8.15
C VAL A 77 -7.41 16.90 7.07
N PHE A 78 -7.17 16.21 5.97
CA PHE A 78 -6.44 16.69 4.80
C PHE A 78 -7.38 16.86 3.59
N SER A 79 -6.95 17.69 2.64
CA SER A 79 -7.77 18.09 1.48
C SER A 79 -7.04 18.07 0.13
N GLU A 80 -5.76 17.72 0.14
CA GLU A 80 -4.96 17.55 -1.05
C GLU A 80 -5.37 16.29 -1.82
N LEU A 81 -5.44 16.42 -3.15
CA LEU A 81 -5.69 15.27 -4.02
C LEU A 81 -4.34 14.61 -4.33
N VAL A 82 -4.05 13.49 -3.68
CA VAL A 82 -2.78 12.76 -3.76
C VAL A 82 -3.02 11.26 -3.90
N GLY A 83 -1.96 10.53 -4.25
CA GLY A 83 -2.00 9.08 -4.40
C GLY A 83 -2.29 8.63 -5.83
N SER A 84 -2.06 7.34 -6.06
CA SER A 84 -2.16 6.72 -7.38
C SER A 84 -3.61 6.29 -7.70
N PRO A 85 -4.13 6.53 -8.92
CA PRO A 85 -5.57 6.38 -9.24
C PRO A 85 -6.22 5.04 -8.89
N PHE A 86 -5.50 3.93 -9.02
CA PHE A 86 -6.06 2.59 -8.70
C PHE A 86 -6.13 2.29 -7.20
N TYR A 87 -5.36 3.01 -6.37
CA TYR A 87 -5.16 2.72 -4.94
C TYR A 87 -5.67 3.83 -4.02
N VAL A 88 -6.05 4.98 -4.59
CA VAL A 88 -6.52 6.14 -3.84
C VAL A 88 -7.88 5.87 -3.18
N ALA A 89 -8.00 6.27 -1.92
CA ALA A 89 -9.24 6.14 -1.17
C ALA A 89 -10.31 7.14 -1.64
N PRO A 90 -11.60 6.78 -1.63
CA PRO A 90 -12.66 7.68 -2.08
C PRO A 90 -12.69 8.98 -1.28
N GLU A 91 -12.42 8.96 0.03
CA GLU A 91 -12.36 10.14 0.88
C GLU A 91 -11.24 11.13 0.49
N VAL A 92 -10.17 10.65 -0.14
CA VAL A 92 -9.11 11.50 -0.72
C VAL A 92 -9.66 12.24 -1.95
N LEU A 93 -10.44 11.56 -2.79
CA LEU A 93 -11.13 12.19 -3.94
C LEU A 93 -12.14 13.26 -3.47
N HIS A 94 -12.77 13.04 -2.32
CA HIS A 94 -13.66 14.02 -1.66
C HIS A 94 -12.91 15.08 -0.85
N LYS A 95 -11.57 15.07 -0.86
CA LYS A 95 -10.71 16.06 -0.20
C LYS A 95 -11.01 16.21 1.30
N ARG A 96 -11.35 15.11 1.95
CA ARG A 96 -11.66 15.09 3.39
C ARG A 96 -11.29 13.73 3.97
N TYR A 97 -10.01 13.55 4.26
CA TYR A 97 -9.45 12.26 4.67
C TYR A 97 -8.48 12.36 5.83
N GLY A 98 -8.28 11.23 6.50
CA GLY A 98 -7.31 11.01 7.58
C GLY A 98 -6.46 9.78 7.30
N PRO A 99 -5.72 9.25 8.29
CA PRO A 99 -4.81 8.11 8.13
C PRO A 99 -5.49 6.84 7.60
N GLU A 100 -6.81 6.73 7.73
CA GLU A 100 -7.62 5.62 7.22
C GLU A 100 -7.47 5.42 5.70
N SER A 101 -7.07 6.47 4.96
CA SER A 101 -6.80 6.36 3.52
C SER A 101 -5.70 5.35 3.19
N ASP A 102 -4.68 5.21 4.04
CA ASP A 102 -3.63 4.21 3.85
C ASP A 102 -4.16 2.78 4.04
N VAL A 103 -5.17 2.61 4.91
CA VAL A 103 -5.82 1.31 5.15
C VAL A 103 -6.64 0.89 3.93
N TRP A 104 -7.32 1.84 3.27
CA TRP A 104 -7.97 1.59 1.99
C TRP A 104 -6.98 1.10 0.94
N SER A 105 -5.87 1.83 0.74
CA SER A 105 -4.83 1.43 -0.21
C SER A 105 -4.26 0.04 0.08
N ALA A 106 -4.04 -0.30 1.36
CA ALA A 106 -3.62 -1.65 1.76
C ALA A 106 -4.67 -2.73 1.42
N GLY A 107 -5.95 -2.41 1.52
CA GLY A 107 -7.05 -3.28 1.08
C GLY A 107 -7.05 -3.49 -0.44
N VAL A 108 -6.80 -2.44 -1.22
CA VAL A 108 -6.63 -2.55 -2.68
C VAL A 108 -5.44 -3.45 -3.02
N ILE A 109 -4.30 -3.29 -2.33
CA ILE A 109 -3.12 -4.17 -2.51
C ILE A 109 -3.50 -5.63 -2.23
N LEU A 110 -4.20 -5.92 -1.14
CA LEU A 110 -4.69 -7.28 -0.85
C LEU A 110 -5.55 -7.83 -1.99
N TYR A 111 -6.49 -7.03 -2.50
CA TYR A 111 -7.33 -7.44 -3.63
C TYR A 111 -6.49 -7.79 -4.86
N VAL A 112 -5.49 -6.96 -5.20
CA VAL A 112 -4.57 -7.21 -6.32
C VAL A 112 -3.76 -8.48 -6.08
N LEU A 113 -3.26 -8.72 -4.86
CA LEU A 113 -2.51 -9.93 -4.52
C LEU A 113 -3.31 -11.21 -4.79
N VAL A 114 -4.60 -11.24 -4.45
CA VAL A 114 -5.44 -12.44 -4.60
C VAL A 114 -6.08 -12.59 -5.98
N SER A 115 -6.39 -11.49 -6.66
CA SER A 115 -7.12 -11.50 -7.94
C SER A 115 -6.23 -11.30 -9.17
N GLY A 116 -5.05 -10.69 -9.00
CA GLY A 116 -4.16 -10.29 -10.08
C GLY A 116 -4.58 -9.01 -10.82
N VAL A 117 -5.69 -8.37 -10.44
CA VAL A 117 -6.22 -7.16 -11.10
C VAL A 117 -6.67 -6.11 -10.08
N PRO A 118 -6.66 -4.82 -10.42
CA PRO A 118 -7.24 -3.80 -9.53
C PRO A 118 -8.76 -4.00 -9.37
N PRO A 119 -9.33 -3.70 -8.18
CA PRO A 119 -10.78 -3.79 -7.94
C PRO A 119 -11.57 -2.69 -8.65
N PHE A 120 -10.93 -1.54 -8.90
CA PHE A 120 -11.54 -0.37 -9.51
C PHE A 120 -10.74 0.01 -10.74
N TRP A 121 -11.26 -0.26 -11.92
CA TRP A 121 -10.70 0.13 -13.21
C TRP A 121 -11.87 0.37 -14.17
N ALA A 122 -11.89 1.54 -14.79
CA ALA A 122 -12.89 1.95 -15.78
C ALA A 122 -12.18 2.68 -16.92
#